data_AF-A0A8T3X7B3-F1
#
_entry.id   AF-A0A8T3X7B3-F1
#
_cell.length_a   1.000
_cell.length_b   1.000
_cell.length_c   1.000
_cell.angle_alpha   90.00
_cell.angle_beta   90.00
_cell.angle_gamma   90.00
#
_symmetry.space_group_name_H-M   'P 1'
#
loop_
_entity.id
_entity.type
_entity.pdbx_description
1 polymer ?
#
loop_
_entity_poly.entity_id
_entity_poly.type
_entity_poly.pdbx_seq_one_letter_code
_entity_poly.pdbx_strand_id
1 'polypeptide(L)' 'FNNLRKYGQVNYYQKRSGQEIDFILNDMMIALEVKQKGDKNDLIKLQNLSKKLKLNKCYVVSKSFVKGKGYILASNI' A
#
# COMPACT_ATOMS: atom_id res chain seq x y z
N PHE A 1 -9.67 -3.29 5.14
CA PHE A 1 -10.71 -3.62 4.13
C PHE A 1 -11.96 -2.74 4.24
N ASN A 2 -12.76 -2.81 5.32
CA ASN A 2 -14.06 -2.10 5.39
C ASN A 2 -13.97 -0.59 5.11
N ASN A 3 -12.97 0.09 5.70
CA ASN A 3 -12.74 1.53 5.49
C ASN A 3 -12.30 1.88 4.06
N LEU A 4 -11.81 0.91 3.28
CA LEU A 4 -11.29 1.13 1.93
C LEU A 4 -12.38 1.03 0.86
N ARG A 5 -13.44 0.25 1.09
CA ARG A 5 -14.52 0.04 0.10
C ARG A 5 -15.26 1.31 -0.29
N LYS A 6 -15.28 2.33 0.57
CA LYS A 6 -15.85 3.65 0.28
C LYS A 6 -15.09 4.42 -0.82
N TYR A 7 -13.88 3.96 -1.18
CA TYR A 7 -13.03 4.55 -2.20
C TYR A 7 -13.05 3.79 -3.53
N GLY A 8 -13.98 2.83 -3.71
CA GLY A 8 -14.14 2.08 -4.95
C GLY A 8 -13.75 0.61 -4.84
N GLN A 9 -13.43 0.00 -5.98
CA GLN A 9 -13.07 -1.42 -6.03
C GLN A 9 -11.71 -1.68 -5.35
N VAL A 10 -11.72 -2.60 -4.37
CA VAL A 10 -10.52 -3.03 -3.64
C VAL A 10 -10.06 -4.38 -4.17
N ASN A 11 -8.85 -4.42 -4.72
CA ASN A 11 -8.18 -5.60 -5.22
C ASN A 11 -6.97 -5.98 -4.36
N TYR A 12 -6.44 -7.18 -4.60
CA TYR A 12 -5.28 -7.75 -3.93
C TYR A 12 -4.26 -8.20 -4.98
N TYR A 13 -2.98 -8.23 -4.64
CA TYR A 13 -1.95 -8.68 -5.57
C TYR A 13 -0.90 -9.54 -4.89
N GLN A 14 -0.59 -10.69 -5.50
CA GLN A 14 0.47 -11.59 -5.06
C GLN A 14 1.20 -12.15 -6.29
N LYS A 15 2.54 -12.09 -6.28
CA LYS A 15 3.39 -12.79 -7.23
C LYS A 15 3.61 -14.23 -6.81
N ARG A 16 3.86 -15.09 -7.80
CA ARG A 16 4.39 -16.44 -7.57
C ARG A 16 5.68 -16.47 -6.74
N SER A 17 6.49 -15.41 -6.80
CA SER A 17 7.71 -15.25 -6.00
C SER A 17 7.47 -14.76 -4.56
N GLY A 18 6.21 -14.62 -4.13
CA GLY A 18 5.84 -14.18 -2.77
C GLY A 18 5.83 -12.66 -2.53
N GLN A 19 6.02 -11.83 -3.57
CA GLN A 19 5.87 -10.38 -3.42
C GLN A 19 4.39 -10.00 -3.46
N GLU A 20 3.94 -9.22 -2.48
CA GLU A 20 2.55 -8.89 -2.26
C GLU A 20 2.30 -7.37 -2.29
N ILE A 21 1.05 -7.00 -2.57
CA ILE A 21 0.46 -5.70 -2.22
C ILE A 21 -0.87 -6.03 -1.54
N ASP A 22 -0.99 -5.66 -0.26
CA ASP A 22 -2.17 -6.00 0.55
C ASP A 22 -3.47 -5.45 -0.01
N PHE A 23 -3.47 -4.20 -0.50
CA PHE A 23 -4.66 -3.61 -1.12
C PHE A 23 -4.31 -2.72 -2.31
N ILE A 24 -5.13 -2.79 -3.35
CA ILE A 24 -5.11 -1.88 -4.49
C ILE A 24 -6.48 -1.22 -4.60
N LEU A 25 -6.52 0.11 -4.52
CA LEU A 25 -7.71 0.90 -4.86
C LEU A 25 -7.68 1.12 -6.37
N ASN A 26 -8.40 0.28 -7.12
CA ASN A 26 -8.30 0.25 -8.59
C ASN A 26 -8.64 1.58 -9.24
N ASP A 27 -9.78 2.15 -8.86
CA ASP A 27 -10.31 3.38 -9.47
C ASP A 27 -9.37 4.57 -9.25
N MET A 28 -8.58 4.54 -8.17
CA MET A 28 -7.59 5.56 -7.84
C MET A 28 -6.16 5.19 -8.26
N MET A 29 -5.94 3.95 -8.69
CA MET A 29 -4.63 3.37 -8.99
C MET A 29 -3.64 3.53 -7.83
N ILE A 30 -4.07 3.21 -6.61
CA ILE A 30 -3.27 3.33 -5.37
C ILE A 30 -2.97 1.95 -4.79
N ALA A 31 -1.69 1.66 -4.52
CA ALA A 31 -1.25 0.51 -3.74
C ALA A 31 -1.10 0.85 -2.26
N LEU A 32 -1.54 -0.04 -1.39
CA LEU A 32 -1.40 0.05 0.05
C LEU A 32 -0.78 -1.25 0.58
N GLU A 33 0.30 -1.11 1.34
CA GLU A 33 0.92 -2.18 2.12
C GLU A 33 0.66 -1.90 3.60
N VAL A 34 0.20 -2.88 4.38
CA VAL A 34 -0.16 -2.71 5.79
C VAL A 34 0.85 -3.42 6.69
N LYS A 35 1.44 -2.70 7.64
CA LYS A 35 2.40 -3.26 8.61
C LYS A 35 2.21 -2.72 10.02
N GLN A 36 2.72 -3.45 11.02
CA GLN A 36 2.81 -2.96 12.40
C GLN A 36 3.77 -1.76 12.51
N LYS A 37 4.91 -1.86 11.81
CA LYS A 37 5.91 -0.80 11.68
C LYS A 37 6.44 -0.86 10.25
N GLY A 38 6.17 0.17 9.47
CA GLY A 38 6.76 0.32 8.14
C GLY A 38 8.20 0.81 8.21
N ASP A 39 9.01 0.45 7.21
CA ASP A 39 10.35 0.98 7.01
C ASP A 39 10.61 1.43 5.56
N LYS A 40 11.81 2.01 5.33
CA LYS A 40 12.24 2.50 4.02
C LYS A 40 12.32 1.40 2.97
N ASN A 41 12.71 0.19 3.34
CA ASN A 41 12.81 -0.93 2.42
C ASN A 41 11.42 -1.40 1.99
N ASP A 42 10.44 -1.39 2.88
CA ASP A 42 9.04 -1.66 2.54
C ASP A 42 8.54 -0.69 1.46
N LEU A 43 8.76 0.61 1.68
CA LEU A 43 8.34 1.64 0.73
C LEU A 43 9.04 1.49 -0.62
N ILE A 44 10.35 1.23 -0.64
CA ILE A 44 11.10 1.04 -1.90
C ILE A 44 10.59 -0.19 -2.66
N LYS A 45 10.36 -1.32 -1.95
CA LYS A 45 9.83 -2.54 -2.55
C LYS A 45 8.44 -2.28 -3.14
N LEU A 46 7.57 -1.62 -2.38
CA LEU A 46 6.22 -1.27 -2.81
C LEU A 46 6.24 -0.33 -4.02
N GLN A 47 7.10 0.69 -4.04
CA GLN A 47 7.28 1.60 -5.18
C GLN A 47 7.70 0.86 -6.44
N ASN A 48 8.70 -0.03 -6.32
CA ASN A 48 9.19 -0.83 -7.44
C ASN A 48 8.10 -1.76 -7.99
N LEU A 49 7.28 -2.33 -7.12
CA LEU A 49 6.17 -3.20 -7.54
C LEU A 49 5.02 -2.40 -8.17
N SER A 50 4.64 -1.29 -7.54
CA SER A 50 3.60 -0.37 -8.02
C SER A 50 3.94 0.17 -9.40
N LYS A 51 5.20 0.54 -9.65
CA LYS A 51 5.68 0.99 -10.96
C LYS A 51 5.52 -0.09 -12.04
N LYS A 52 5.84 -1.36 -11.71
CA LYS A 52 5.67 -2.49 -12.64
C LYS A 52 4.19 -2.74 -12.98
N LEU A 53 3.30 -2.48 -12.02
CA LEU A 53 1.85 -2.61 -12.19
C LEU A 53 1.18 -1.34 -12.73
N LYS A 54 1.98 -0.31 -13.10
CA LYS A 54 1.49 0.98 -13.60
C LYS A 54 0.52 1.68 -12.65
N LEU A 55 0.71 1.53 -11.33
CA LEU A 55 -0.06 2.25 -10.32
C LEU A 55 0.54 3.65 -10.09
N ASN A 56 -0.33 4.62 -9.82
CA ASN A 56 0.04 6.04 -9.76
C ASN A 56 0.66 6.43 -8.41
N LYS A 57 0.18 5.83 -7.32
CA LYS A 57 0.61 6.14 -5.96
C LYS A 57 0.75 4.87 -5.15
N CYS A 58 1.60 4.91 -4.13
CA CYS A 58 1.70 3.83 -3.17
C CYS A 58 2.02 4.37 -1.77
N TYR A 59 1.48 3.70 -0.75
CA TYR A 59 1.69 4.06 0.63
C TYR A 59 1.86 2.82 1.51
N VAL A 60 2.72 2.94 2.51
CA VAL A 60 2.80 1.97 3.61
C VAL A 60 1.91 2.49 4.74
N VAL A 61 0.84 1.76 5.03
CA VAL A 61 -0.03 2.00 6.18
C VAL A 61 0.58 1.30 7.38
N SER A 62 1.02 2.09 8.37
CA SER A 62 1.72 1.59 9.54
C SER A 62 0.94 1.87 10.81
N LYS A 63 0.84 0.90 11.73
CA LYS A 63 0.28 1.14 13.08
C LYS A 63 1.18 2.10 13.87
N SER A 64 2.49 1.94 13.75
CA SER A 64 3.48 2.83 14.37
C SER A 64 3.68 4.06 13.50
N PHE A 65 3.82 5.24 14.11
CA PHE A 65 4.16 6.45 13.36
C PHE A 65 5.52 6.30 12.70
N VAL A 66 5.57 6.60 11.40
CA VAL A 66 6.80 6.63 10.61
C VAL A 66 6.90 8.02 9.99
N LYS A 67 7.98 8.73 10.29
CA LYS A 67 8.23 10.06 9.73
C LYS A 67 8.66 9.91 8.27
N GLY A 68 7.94 10.55 7.36
CA GLY A 68 8.33 10.63 5.94
C GLY A 68 7.14 10.61 5.00
N LYS A 69 7.38 10.96 3.73
CA LYS A 69 6.38 10.79 2.66
C LYS A 69 6.23 9.30 2.33
N GLY A 70 5.04 8.91 1.91
CA GLY A 70 4.74 7.51 1.54
C GLY A 70 4.33 6.62 2.71
N TYR A 71 4.19 7.17 3.93
CA TYR A 71 3.64 6.48 5.08
C TYR A 71 2.33 7.11 5.51
N ILE A 72 1.37 6.27 5.91
CA ILE A 72 0.10 6.70 6.48
C ILE A 72 -0.03 6.00 7.84
N LEU A 73 -0.33 6.76 8.89
CA LEU A 73 -0.65 6.19 10.19
C LEU A 73 -2.00 5.51 10.10
N ALA A 74 -2.11 4.26 10.58
CA ALA A 74 -3.34 3.47 10.46
C ALA A 74 -4.57 4.13 11.09
N SER A 75 -4.39 4.99 12.10
CA SER A 75 -5.46 5.79 12.71
C SER A 75 -6.08 6.85 11.79
N ASN A 76 -5.46 7.12 10.63
CA ASN A 76 -5.88 8.18 9.69
C ASN A 76 -6.64 7.62 8.47
N ILE A 77 -7.06 6.34 8.48
CA ILE A 77 -7.73 5.65 7.35
C ILE A 77 -9.14 5.17 7.70
#